data_AF-A0A7C2NLT3-F1
#
_entry.id   AF-A0A7C2NLT3-F1
#
_cell.length_a   1.000
_cell.length_b   1.000
_cell.length_c   1.000
_cell.angle_alpha   90.00
_cell.angle_beta   90.00
_cell.angle_gamma   90.00
#
_symmetry.space_group_name_H-M   'P 1'
#
loop_
_entity.id
_entity.type
_entity.pdbx_description
1 polymer ?
#
loop_
_entity_poly.entity_id
_entity_poly.type
_entity_poly.pdbx_seq_one_letter_code
_entity_poly.pdbx_strand_id
1 'polypeptide(L)' 'MARPPRPEPLRCDFCGAEVRVVRRVALDADYDRLKPHRELYACEPCSERKERERRGADRR' A
#
# COMPACT_ATOMS: atom_id res chain seq x y z
N MET A 1 -17.43 26.46 -9.07
CA MET A 1 -16.53 25.59 -8.28
C MET A 1 -16.50 24.22 -8.94
N ALA A 2 -15.36 23.80 -9.50
CA ALA A 2 -15.25 22.49 -10.15
C ALA A 2 -15.33 21.39 -9.07
N ARG A 3 -16.27 20.45 -9.23
CA ARG A 3 -16.32 19.25 -8.37
C ARG A 3 -15.06 18.44 -8.66
N PRO A 4 -14.32 17.97 -7.64
CA PRO A 4 -13.16 17.10 -7.89
C PRO A 4 -13.63 15.86 -8.65
N PRO A 5 -12.83 15.33 -9.60
CA PRO A 5 -13.12 14.07 -10.24
C PRO A 5 -13.34 13.02 -9.15
N ARG A 6 -14.44 12.25 -9.25
CA ARG A 6 -14.66 11.13 -8.33
C ARG A 6 -13.48 10.18 -8.59
N PRO A 7 -12.71 9.79 -7.56
CA PRO A 7 -11.61 8.87 -7.76
C PRO A 7 -12.19 7.58 -8.38
N GLU A 8 -11.63 7.18 -9.52
CA GLU A 8 -11.93 5.89 -10.13
C GLU A 8 -11.61 4.79 -9.10
N PRO A 9 -12.36 3.68 -9.09
CA PRO A 9 -12.07 2.57 -8.21
C PRO A 9 -10.65 2.05 -8.50
N LEU A 10 -9.79 2.09 -7.48
CA LEU A 10 -8.42 1.61 -7.52
C LEU A 10 -8.39 0.15 -7.08
N ARG A 11 -7.66 -0.69 -7.80
CA ARG A 11 -7.56 -2.11 -7.49
C ARG A 11 -6.39 -2.37 -6.53
N CYS A 12 -6.68 -3.06 -5.43
CA CYS A 12 -5.65 -3.55 -4.52
C CYS A 12 -4.91 -4.72 -5.17
N ASP A 13 -3.58 -4.66 -5.21
CA ASP A 13 -2.72 -5.73 -5.75
C ASP A 13 -2.68 -6.97 -4.83
N PHE A 14 -2.97 -6.77 -3.54
CA PHE A 14 -2.89 -7.84 -2.54
C PHE A 14 -4.15 -8.70 -2.44
N CYS A 15 -5.32 -8.05 -2.39
CA CYS A 15 -6.60 -8.74 -2.25
C CYS A 15 -7.46 -8.71 -3.52
N GLY A 16 -7.03 -7.96 -4.55
CA GLY A 16 -7.80 -7.79 -5.78
C GLY A 16 -9.03 -6.91 -5.65
N ALA A 17 -9.32 -6.34 -4.47
CA ALA A 17 -10.52 -5.56 -4.22
C ALA A 17 -10.46 -4.18 -4.88
N GLU A 18 -11.59 -3.74 -5.43
CA GLU A 18 -11.79 -2.40 -5.96
C GLU A 18 -12.19 -1.46 -4.81
N VAL A 19 -11.31 -0.52 -4.49
CA VAL A 19 -11.47 0.42 -3.38
C VAL A 19 -11.30 1.85 -3.88
N ARG A 20 -11.91 2.82 -3.20
CA ARG A 20 -11.78 4.24 -3.58
C ARG A 20 -10.41 4.83 -3.23
N VAL A 21 -9.67 4.14 -2.35
CA VAL A 21 -8.39 4.58 -1.82
C VAL A 21 -7.48 3.38 -1.68
N VAL A 22 -6.34 3.40 -2.37
CA VAL A 22 -5.20 2.51 -2.12
C VAL A 22 -4.02 3.34 -1.61
N ARG A 23 -3.20 2.75 -0.75
CA ARG A 23 -1.92 3.30 -0.31
C ARG A 23 -0.78 2.57 -1.02
N ARG A 24 0.26 3.32 -1.39
CA ARG A 24 1.53 2.74 -1.84
C ARG A 24 2.18 1.99 -0.67
N VAL A 25 2.45 0.71 -0.85
CA VAL A 25 3.17 -0.11 0.11
C VAL A 25 4.44 -0.60 -0.56
N ALA A 26 5.58 -0.03 -0.13
CA ALA A 26 6.88 -0.62 -0.41
C ALA A 26 7.00 -1.89 0.43
N LEU A 27 6.99 -3.05 -0.22
CA LEU A 27 7.08 -4.36 0.46
C LEU A 27 8.48 -4.68 0.96
N ASP A 28 9.50 -4.00 0.45
CA ASP A 28 10.85 -4.34 0.82
C ASP A 28 11.14 -3.90 2.26
N ALA A 29 11.32 -4.92 3.11
CA ALA A 29 11.94 -4.80 4.43
C ALA A 29 13.38 -4.30 4.34
N ASP A 30 13.98 -4.45 3.15
CA ASP A 30 15.32 -3.99 2.80
C ASP A 30 15.16 -2.90 1.74
N TYR A 31 14.90 -1.65 2.17
CA TYR A 31 14.85 -0.47 1.29
C TYR A 31 16.26 -0.19 0.74
N ASP A 32 16.77 -1.12 -0.05
CA ASP A 32 18.05 -1.03 -0.71
C ASP A 32 17.91 -0.03 -1.86
N ARG A 33 18.54 1.12 -1.71
CA ARG A 33 18.38 2.26 -2.63
C ARG A 33 18.86 1.95 -4.06
N LEU A 34 19.50 0.79 -4.29
CA LEU A 34 20.04 0.39 -5.59
C LEU A 34 19.13 -0.55 -6.40
N LYS A 35 18.02 -1.08 -5.85
CA LYS A 35 17.12 -1.95 -6.60
C LYS A 35 15.86 -1.23 -7.12
N PRO A 36 15.38 -1.57 -8.33
CA PRO A 36 14.08 -1.12 -8.80
C PRO A 36 12.98 -1.80 -7.96
N HIS A 37 12.49 -1.07 -6.97
CA HIS A 37 11.38 -1.51 -6.13
C HIS A 37 10.08 -1.49 -6.94
N ARG A 38 9.36 -2.62 -6.97
CA ARG A 38 7.99 -2.62 -7.49
C ARG A 38 7.10 -1.90 -6.49
N GLU A 39 6.57 -0.76 -6.89
CA GLU A 39 5.52 -0.06 -6.16
C GLU A 39 4.23 -0.87 -6.21
N LEU A 40 3.82 -1.40 -5.05
CA LEU A 40 2.58 -2.15 -4.93
C LEU A 40 1.54 -1.31 -4.21
N TYR A 41 0.30 -1.42 -4.65
CA TYR A 41 -0.83 -0.66 -4.10
C TYR A 41 -1.70 -1.58 -3.26
N ALA A 42 -1.82 -1.26 -1.97
CA ALA A 42 -2.67 -1.99 -1.04
C ALA A 42 -3.87 -1.14 -0.63
N CYS A 43 -5.02 -1.76 -0.42
CA CYS A 43 -6.10 -1.11 0.32
C CYS A 43 -5.66 -0.83 1.77
N GLU A 44 -6.35 0.10 2.43
CA GLU A 44 -6.08 0.47 3.82
C GLU A 44 -5.90 -0.73 4.78
N PRO A 45 -6.80 -1.74 4.81
CA PRO A 45 -6.64 -2.87 5.73
C PRO A 45 -5.43 -3.75 5.41
N CYS A 46 -5.09 -3.94 4.12
CA CYS A 46 -3.91 -4.70 3.73
C CYS A 46 -2.61 -3.96 4.08
N SER A 47 -2.60 -2.64 3.91
CA SER A 47 -1.50 -1.78 4.32
C SER A 47 -1.31 -1.82 5.83
N GLU A 48 -2.37 -1.61 6.60
CA GLU A 48 -2.31 -1.61 8.07
C GLU A 48 -1.85 -2.95 8.64
N ARG A 49 -2.29 -4.07 8.06
CA ARG A 49 -1.84 -5.40 8.49
C ARG A 49 -0.32 -5.55 8.35
N LYS A 50 0.23 -5.15 7.20
CA LYS A 50 1.67 -5.19 6.94
C LYS A 50 2.46 -4.20 7.80
N GLU A 51 1.96 -2.99 7.97
CA GLU A 51 2.55 -1.99 8.87
C GLU A 51 2.60 -2.50 10.31
N ARG A 52 1.54 -3.18 10.76
CA ARG A 52 1.45 -3.80 12.08
C ARG A 52 2.42 -4.97 12.22
N GLU A 53 2.57 -5.80 11.19
CA GLU A 53 3.58 -6.87 11.16
C GLU A 53 5.01 -6.29 11.25
N ARG A 54 5.30 -5.20 10.51
CA ARG A 54 6.59 -4.49 10.60
C ARG A 54 6.85 -3.92 12.00
N ARG A 55 5.90 -3.16 12.54
CA ARG A 55 6.00 -2.58 13.90
C ARG A 55 6.06 -3.63 15.00
N GLY A 56 5.47 -4.80 14.78
CA GLY A 56 5.52 -5.94 15.70
C GLY A 56 6.83 -6.73 15.65
N ALA A 57 7.55 -6.69 14.52
CA ALA A 57 8.84 -7.34 14.34
C ALA A 57 10.03 -6.54 14.94
N ASP A 58 9.82 -5.26 15.26
CA ASP A 58 10.78 -4.36 15.92
C ASP A 58 10.72 -4.49 17.46
N ARG A 59 10.87 -5.71 17.98
CA ARG A 59 11.14 -5.96 19.41
C ARG A 59 12.03 -7.19 19.55
N ARG A 60 13.31 -7.08 19.21
CA ARG A 60 14.33 -7.97 19.74
C ARG A 60 15.72 -7.36 19.72
#